data_AF-A0A9P6NF42-F1
#
_entry.id   AF-A0A9P6NF42-F1
#
_cell.length_a   1.000
_cell.length_b   1.000
_cell.length_c   1.000
_cell.angle_alpha   90.00
_cell.angle_beta   90.00
_cell.angle_gamma   90.00
#
_symmetry.space_group_name_H-M   'P 1'
#
loop_
_entity.id
_entity.type
_entity.pdbx_description
1 polymer ?
#
loop_
_entity_poly.entity_id
_entity_poly.type
_entity_poly.pdbx_seq_one_letter_code
_entity_poly.pdbx_strand_id
1 'polypeptide(L)'
;MTHQFPKGRIVQVKVLPLLGNVVGIHKVAGFASHTAKRYCAWCWGVSSDTNKMVVDRIQTKEEVIEASRQSKDACSYAKKDLILAETGVHWSEFNHLSY
;
A
#
# COMPACT_ATOMS: atom_id res chain seq x y z
N MET A 1 6.74 -31.09 5.89
CA MET A 1 7.77 -31.47 4.89
C MET A 1 7.15 -31.31 3.51
N THR A 2 7.81 -30.58 2.61
CA THR A 2 7.46 -30.59 1.18
C THR A 2 8.53 -31.36 0.44
N HIS A 3 8.20 -32.01 -0.68
CA HIS A 3 9.16 -32.77 -1.51
C HIS A 3 10.41 -31.94 -1.89
N GLN A 4 10.27 -30.61 -1.98
CA GLN A 4 11.37 -29.69 -2.34
C GLN A 4 12.32 -29.38 -1.17
N PHE A 5 11.89 -29.54 0.08
CA PHE A 5 12.71 -29.26 1.27
C PHE A 5 12.61 -30.41 2.27
N PRO A 6 13.27 -31.55 2.00
CA PRO A 6 13.19 -32.75 2.84
C PRO A 6 13.75 -32.54 4.26
N LYS A 7 14.64 -31.56 4.44
CA LYS A 7 15.17 -31.15 5.77
C LYS A 7 14.35 -30.02 6.44
N GLY A 8 13.24 -29.60 5.83
CA GLY A 8 12.52 -28.40 6.24
C GLY A 8 13.26 -27.11 5.86
N ARG A 9 12.64 -25.97 6.17
CA ARG A 9 13.21 -24.63 6.01
C ARG A 9 12.75 -23.79 7.18
N ILE A 10 13.68 -23.04 7.79
CA ILE A 10 13.33 -22.03 8.79
C ILE A 10 12.74 -20.83 8.03
N VAL A 11 11.53 -20.43 8.40
CA VAL A 11 10.86 -19.23 7.86
C VAL A 11 10.67 -18.27 9.01
N GLN A 12 11.11 -17.04 8.85
CA GLN A 12 10.84 -15.95 9.78
C GLN A 12 9.73 -15.08 9.19
N VAL A 13 8.69 -14.81 9.99
CA VAL A 13 7.61 -13.89 9.63
C VAL A 13 7.58 -12.78 10.66
N LYS A 14 7.61 -11.53 10.21
CA LYS A 14 7.41 -10.35 11.05
C LYS A 14 6.00 -9.82 10.80
N VAL A 15 5.16 -9.78 11.83
CA VAL A 15 3.78 -9.29 11.73
C VAL A 15 3.68 -7.98 12.50
N LEU A 16 3.11 -6.97 11.86
CA LEU A 16 2.94 -5.65 12.44
C LEU A 16 1.46 -5.21 12.32
N PRO A 17 0.65 -5.42 13.36
CA PRO A 17 -0.77 -5.10 13.32
C PRO A 17 -1.01 -3.59 13.48
N LEU A 18 -1.85 -3.02 12.62
CA LEU A 18 -2.36 -1.66 12.76
C LEU A 18 -3.75 -1.71 13.38
N LEU A 19 -3.93 -1.05 14.53
CA LEU A 19 -5.20 -0.95 15.24
C LEU A 19 -5.69 0.48 15.22
N GLY A 20 -6.90 0.69 14.70
CA GLY A 20 -7.52 2.01 14.60
C GLY A 20 -8.73 1.98 13.68
N ASN A 21 -9.32 3.16 13.46
CA ASN A 21 -10.31 3.29 12.39
C ASN A 21 -9.63 3.20 11.01
N VAL A 22 -10.42 2.93 9.97
CA VAL A 22 -9.92 2.75 8.60
C VAL A 22 -9.09 3.96 8.14
N VAL A 23 -9.54 5.18 8.46
CA VAL A 23 -8.85 6.43 8.09
C VAL A 23 -7.46 6.51 8.74
N GLY A 24 -7.35 6.21 10.02
CA GLY A 24 -6.10 6.22 10.76
C GLY A 24 -5.14 5.14 10.26
N ILE A 25 -5.65 3.92 10.06
CA ILE A 25 -4.86 2.81 9.52
C ILE A 25 -4.30 3.16 8.15
N HIS A 26 -5.13 3.67 7.23
CA HIS A 26 -4.68 4.06 5.89
C HIS A 26 -3.56 5.11 5.97
N LYS A 27 -3.78 6.18 6.75
CA LYS A 27 -2.79 7.25 6.89
C LYS A 27 -1.45 6.73 7.44
N VAL A 28 -1.48 5.89 8.47
CA VAL A 28 -0.29 5.32 9.09
C VAL A 28 0.41 4.35 8.15
N ALA A 29 -0.35 3.51 7.42
CA ALA A 29 0.19 2.54 6.48
C ALA A 29 0.73 3.15 5.18
N GLY A 30 0.42 4.41 4.89
CA GLY A 30 0.91 5.08 3.68
C GLY A 30 -0.13 5.18 2.56
N PHE A 31 -1.41 5.00 2.85
CA PHE A 31 -2.51 5.00 1.89
C PHE A 31 -3.43 6.21 2.04
N ALA A 32 -4.08 6.57 0.94
CA ALA A 32 -5.08 7.61 0.91
C ALA A 32 -6.36 7.22 1.68
N SER A 33 -7.15 8.24 2.04
CA SER A 33 -8.46 8.05 2.67
C SER A 33 -9.43 7.30 1.75
N HIS A 34 -10.44 6.66 2.36
CA HIS A 34 -11.57 6.04 1.67
C HIS A 34 -12.33 6.96 0.69
N THR A 35 -12.23 8.28 0.85
CA THR A 35 -12.85 9.28 -0.03
C THR A 35 -11.98 9.68 -1.23
N ALA A 36 -10.74 9.19 -1.32
CA ALA A 36 -9.83 9.54 -2.41
C ALA A 36 -10.22 8.85 -3.73
N LYS A 37 -9.70 9.37 -4.85
CA LYS A 37 -9.84 8.73 -6.16
C LYS A 37 -9.32 7.29 -6.12
N ARG A 38 -8.11 7.09 -5.59
CA ARG A 38 -7.51 5.79 -5.29
C ARG A 38 -7.68 5.50 -3.82
N TYR A 39 -8.79 4.86 -3.45
CA TYR A 39 -9.17 4.66 -2.04
C TYR A 39 -8.71 3.32 -1.47
N CYS A 40 -8.41 2.35 -2.35
CA CYS A 40 -8.14 0.97 -1.96
C CYS A 40 -6.65 0.75 -1.70
N ALA A 41 -6.32 0.18 -0.54
CA ALA A 41 -4.95 -0.20 -0.19
C ALA A 41 -4.49 -1.51 -0.86
N TRP A 42 -5.38 -2.21 -1.57
CA TRP A 42 -5.10 -3.54 -2.12
C TRP A 42 -5.15 -3.57 -3.66
N CYS A 43 -6.06 -2.85 -4.29
CA CYS A 43 -6.21 -2.86 -5.75
C CYS A 43 -6.13 -1.45 -6.33
N TRP A 44 -5.98 -1.37 -7.65
CA TRP A 44 -5.94 -0.12 -8.40
C TRP A 44 -7.34 0.50 -8.61
N GLY A 45 -8.36 0.10 -7.87
CA GLY A 45 -9.72 0.62 -8.07
C GLY A 45 -9.82 2.14 -7.93
N VAL A 46 -10.70 2.75 -8.74
CA VAL A 46 -11.05 4.18 -8.65
C VAL A 46 -12.43 4.37 -8.06
N SER A 47 -12.63 5.45 -7.29
CA SER A 47 -13.92 5.75 -6.63
C SER A 47 -15.08 5.93 -7.61
N SER A 48 -14.81 6.33 -8.86
CA SER A 48 -15.83 6.41 -9.91
C SER A 48 -16.41 5.05 -10.32
N ASP A 49 -15.68 3.96 -10.04
CA ASP A 49 -16.05 2.60 -10.43
C ASP A 49 -16.55 1.75 -9.25
N THR A 50 -16.64 2.31 -8.04
CA THR A 50 -17.03 1.57 -6.83
C THR A 50 -18.40 0.90 -6.95
N ASN A 51 -19.33 1.48 -7.72
CA ASN A 51 -20.66 0.91 -7.98
C ASN A 51 -20.62 -0.44 -8.72
N LYS A 52 -19.51 -0.75 -9.42
CA LYS A 52 -19.34 -2.03 -10.11
C LYS A 52 -19.07 -3.17 -9.13
N MET A 53 -18.64 -2.86 -7.89
CA MET A 53 -18.32 -3.82 -6.84
C MET A 53 -17.35 -4.93 -7.29
N VAL A 54 -16.43 -4.59 -8.21
CA VAL A 54 -15.40 -5.49 -8.69
C VAL A 54 -14.05 -5.12 -8.09
N VAL A 55 -13.26 -6.14 -7.76
CA VAL A 55 -11.86 -5.94 -7.39
C VAL A 55 -11.08 -5.69 -8.67
N ASP A 56 -10.50 -4.50 -8.79
CA ASP A 56 -9.59 -4.15 -9.88
C ASP A 56 -8.25 -4.92 -9.75
N ARG A 57 -7.30 -4.68 -10.67
CA ARG A 57 -5.95 -5.23 -10.62
C ARG A 57 -5.33 -5.04 -9.24
N ILE A 58 -4.89 -6.14 -8.65
CA ILE A 58 -4.19 -6.14 -7.36
C ILE A 58 -2.86 -5.39 -7.52
N GLN A 59 -2.54 -4.54 -6.55
CA GLN A 59 -1.28 -3.81 -6.49
C GLN A 59 -0.15 -4.77 -6.13
N THR A 60 1.03 -4.61 -6.74
CA THR A 60 2.23 -5.33 -6.29
C THR A 60 2.95 -4.56 -5.19
N LYS A 61 3.75 -5.28 -4.39
CA LYS A 61 4.59 -4.66 -3.35
C LYS A 61 5.54 -3.62 -3.95
N GLU A 62 6.13 -3.94 -5.10
CA GLU A 62 7.10 -3.10 -5.80
C GLU A 62 6.45 -1.80 -6.28
N GLU A 63 5.22 -1.87 -6.80
CA GLU A 63 4.47 -0.68 -7.22
C GLU A 63 4.20 0.26 -6.03
N VAL A 64 3.78 -0.28 -4.88
CA VAL A 64 3.51 0.50 -3.67
C VAL A 64 4.79 1.12 -3.11
N ILE A 65 5.88 0.35 -3.05
CA ILE A 65 7.18 0.86 -2.57
C ILE A 65 7.70 1.98 -3.47
N GLU A 66 7.60 1.82 -4.79
CA GLU A 66 8.06 2.84 -5.73
C GLU A 66 7.23 4.13 -5.62
N ALA A 67 5.90 4.03 -5.55
CA ALA A 67 5.04 5.21 -5.33
C ALA A 67 5.33 5.90 -3.99
N SER A 68 5.54 5.13 -2.92
CA SER A 68 5.96 5.65 -1.61
C SER A 68 7.30 6.37 -1.69
N ARG A 69 8.28 5.82 -2.41
CA ARG A 69 9.60 6.43 -2.61
C ARG A 69 9.48 7.73 -3.41
N GLN A 70 8.71 7.75 -4.48
CA GLN A 70 8.43 8.98 -5.25
C GLN A 70 7.77 10.04 -4.37
N SER A 71 6.83 9.66 -3.51
CA SER A 71 6.20 10.57 -2.54
C SER A 71 7.22 11.12 -1.54
N LYS A 72 8.19 10.31 -1.08
CA LYS A 72 9.27 10.76 -0.19
C LYS A 72 10.20 11.76 -0.89
N ASP A 73 10.62 11.43 -2.11
CA ASP A 73 11.61 12.17 -2.89
C ASP A 73 11.02 13.45 -3.55
N ALA A 74 9.70 13.61 -3.52
CA ALA A 74 9.02 14.77 -4.07
C ALA A 74 9.43 16.09 -3.39
N CYS A 75 9.89 17.04 -4.21
CA CYS A 75 10.44 18.32 -3.75
C CYS A 75 9.40 19.36 -3.29
N SER A 76 8.09 19.07 -3.39
CA SER A 76 7.04 19.99 -2.96
C SER A 76 5.77 19.25 -2.53
N TYR A 77 4.95 19.92 -1.71
CA TYR A 77 3.64 19.40 -1.31
C TYR A 77 2.72 19.17 -2.51
N ALA A 78 2.72 20.07 -3.48
CA ALA A 78 1.93 19.90 -4.71
C ALA A 78 2.29 18.61 -5.46
N LYS A 79 3.57 18.26 -5.55
CA LYS A 79 3.99 16.99 -6.16
C LYS A 79 3.57 15.79 -5.32
N LYS A 80 3.64 15.88 -3.99
CA LYS A 80 3.17 14.82 -3.09
C LYS A 80 1.66 14.58 -3.24
N ASP A 81 0.88 15.64 -3.35
CA ASP A 81 -0.57 15.55 -3.55
C ASP A 81 -0.93 14.96 -4.92
N LEU A 82 -0.18 15.31 -5.97
CA LEU A 82 -0.34 14.70 -7.29
C LEU A 82 -0.06 13.18 -7.24
N ILE A 83 1.06 12.77 -6.64
CA ILE A 83 1.40 11.36 -6.47
C ILE A 83 0.32 10.64 -5.67
N LEU A 84 -0.16 11.23 -4.57
CA LEU A 84 -1.22 10.65 -3.74
C LEU A 84 -2.54 10.52 -4.54
N ALA A 85 -2.89 11.49 -5.37
CA ALA A 85 -4.09 11.46 -6.19
C ALA A 85 -4.02 10.39 -7.31
N GLU A 86 -2.84 10.20 -7.90
CA GLU A 86 -2.61 9.24 -8.98
C GLU A 86 -2.49 7.80 -8.48
N THR A 87 -1.78 7.62 -7.36
CA THR A 87 -1.38 6.31 -6.86
C THR A 87 -2.17 5.84 -5.64
N GLY A 88 -2.73 6.76 -4.85
CA GLY A 88 -3.32 6.43 -3.55
C GLY A 88 -2.29 6.17 -2.46
N VAL A 89 -1.00 6.41 -2.72
CA VAL A 89 0.10 6.11 -1.81
C VAL A 89 0.88 7.38 -1.46
N HIS A 90 1.29 7.50 -0.19
CA HIS A 90 2.28 8.48 0.28
C HIS A 90 3.39 7.79 1.08
N TRP A 91 4.45 8.53 1.40
CA TRP A 91 5.52 8.01 2.26
C TRP A 91 5.00 7.60 3.65
N SER A 92 5.39 6.40 4.07
CA SER A 92 5.22 5.90 5.43
C SER A 92 6.48 5.16 5.85
N GLU A 93 6.88 5.28 7.12
CA GLU A 93 8.02 4.53 7.68
C GLU A 93 7.83 3.01 7.56
N PHE A 94 6.58 2.55 7.48
CA PHE A 94 6.25 1.14 7.24
C PHE A 94 6.74 0.64 5.88
N ASN A 95 6.85 1.51 4.87
CA ASN A 95 7.34 1.16 3.53
C ASN A 95 8.87 1.04 3.47
N HIS A 96 9.60 1.46 4.53
CA HIS A 96 11.05 1.35 4.63
C HIS A 96 11.52 0.06 5.33
N LEU A 97 10.63 -0.63 6.05
CA LEU A 97 11.03 -1.76 6.90
C LEU A 97 11.54 -2.94 6.06
N SER A 98 12.60 -3.59 6.55
CA SER A 98 13.12 -4.84 5.99
C SER A 98 12.25 -6.03 6.44
N TYR A 99 11.21 -6.27 5.64
CA TYR A 99 10.32 -7.44 5.74
C TYR A 99 10.97 -8.69 5.21
#